data_AF-A0A1F7ASV6-F1
#
_entry.id   AF-A0A1F7ASV6-F1
#
_cell.length_a   1.000
_cell.length_b   1.000
_cell.length_c   1.000
_cell.angle_alpha   90.00
_cell.angle_beta   90.00
_cell.angle_gamma   90.00
#
_symmetry.space_group_name_H-M   'P 1'
#
loop_
_entity.id
_entity.type
_entity.pdbx_description
1 polymer ?
#
loop_
_entity_poly.entity_id
_entity_poly.type
_entity_poly.pdbx_seq_one_letter_code
_entity_poly.pdbx_strand_id
1 'polypeptide(L)'
;MKIDLLRQKIDKIDAKLVELIGKRFYISEQIGVIKKREGVKVFDKKREGDVMKSVEGLAKKVGIGEKVIEKIYKIILVESRKRQG
;
A
#
# COMPACT_ATOMS: atom_id res chain seq x y z
N MET A 1 27.46 10.51 -15.69
CA MET A 1 27.38 9.55 -16.83
C MET A 1 25.92 9.14 -17.08
N LYS A 2 25.57 8.44 -18.18
CA LYS A 2 24.18 8.05 -18.51
C LYS A 2 23.46 7.26 -17.40
N ILE A 3 24.21 6.48 -16.61
CA ILE A 3 23.69 5.72 -15.45
C ILE A 3 23.14 6.67 -14.37
N ASP A 4 23.82 7.78 -14.11
CA ASP A 4 23.40 8.72 -13.06
C ASP A 4 22.07 9.41 -13.42
N LEU A 5 21.84 9.66 -14.71
CA LEU A 5 20.55 10.19 -15.20
C LEU A 5 19.40 9.18 -15.00
N LEU A 6 19.67 7.88 -15.14
CA LEU A 6 18.67 6.84 -14.86
C LEU A 6 18.40 6.71 -13.36
N ARG A 7 19.45 6.80 -12.53
CA ARG A 7 19.31 6.80 -11.07
C ARG A 7 18.48 7.98 -10.58
N GLN A 8 18.71 9.19 -11.09
CA GLN A 8 17.88 10.36 -10.79
C GLN A 8 16.41 10.18 -11.17
N LYS A 9 16.11 9.40 -12.21
CA LYS A 9 14.71 9.07 -12.57
C LYS A 9 14.10 8.11 -11.55
N ILE A 10 14.87 7.13 -11.07
CA ILE A 10 14.46 6.21 -10.01
C ILE A 10 14.21 6.99 -8.71
N ASP A 11 15.13 7.88 -8.31
CA ASP A 11 14.99 8.69 -7.09
C ASP A 11 13.69 9.51 -7.09
N LYS A 12 13.30 10.06 -8.26
CA LYS A 12 12.03 10.79 -8.43
C LYS A 12 10.81 9.88 -8.31
N ILE A 13 10.91 8.62 -8.75
CA ILE A 13 9.83 7.63 -8.59
C ILE A 13 9.73 7.24 -7.12
N ASP A 14 10.86 6.98 -6.46
CA ASP A 14 10.91 6.58 -5.06
C ASP A 14 10.34 7.65 -4.14
N ALA A 15 10.64 8.94 -4.39
CA ALA A 15 10.03 10.05 -3.68
C ALA A 15 8.49 10.04 -3.78
N LYS A 16 7.96 9.78 -5.00
CA LYS A 16 6.51 9.66 -5.21
C LYS A 16 5.92 8.42 -4.53
N LEU A 17 6.64 7.30 -4.53
CA LEU A 17 6.20 6.08 -3.83
C LEU A 17 6.04 6.34 -2.34
N VAL A 18 7.02 6.99 -1.71
CA VAL A 18 6.96 7.35 -0.28
C VAL A 18 5.78 8.28 -0.02
N GLU A 19 5.58 9.30 -0.85
CA GLU A 19 4.44 10.23 -0.73
C GLU A 19 3.09 9.49 -0.82
N LEU A 20 2.93 8.60 -1.80
CA LEU A 20 1.70 7.84 -2.01
C LEU A 20 1.43 6.85 -0.86
N ILE A 21 2.47 6.21 -0.34
CA ILE A 21 2.36 5.33 0.84
C ILE A 21 1.90 6.14 2.05
N GLY A 22 2.50 7.32 2.28
CA GLY A 22 2.09 8.23 3.35
C GLY A 22 0.62 8.65 3.23
N LYS A 23 0.18 9.07 2.04
CA LYS A 23 -1.23 9.41 1.76
C LYS A 23 -2.17 8.23 2.03
N ARG A 24 -1.80 7.02 1.60
CA ARG A 24 -2.59 5.81 1.85
C ARG A 24 -2.76 5.54 3.35
N PHE A 25 -1.69 5.71 4.12
CA PHE A 25 -1.70 5.52 5.57
C PHE A 25 -2.51 6.58 6.31
N TYR A 26 -2.43 7.84 5.89
CA TYR A 26 -3.29 8.89 6.43
C TYR A 26 -4.77 8.55 6.23
N ILE A 27 -5.16 8.06 5.05
CA ILE A 27 -6.53 7.59 4.80
C ILE A 27 -6.89 6.41 5.71
N SER A 28 -5.95 5.47 5.94
CA SER A 28 -6.17 4.37 6.90
C SER A 28 -6.45 4.89 8.31
N GLU A 29 -5.75 5.92 8.79
CA GLU A 29 -6.00 6.54 10.11
C GLU A 29 -7.43 7.10 10.18
N GLN A 30 -7.87 7.81 9.14
CA GLN A 30 -9.25 8.34 9.06
C GLN A 30 -10.30 7.22 9.11
N ILE A 31 -10.06 6.10 8.40
CA ILE A 31 -10.91 4.91 8.47
C ILE A 31 -10.94 4.35 9.89
N GLY A 32 -9.81 4.34 10.59
CA GLY A 32 -9.70 3.88 11.98
C GLY A 32 -10.59 4.68 12.93
N VAL A 33 -10.58 6.01 12.81
CA VAL A 33 -11.45 6.91 13.59
C VAL A 33 -12.94 6.56 13.38
N ILE A 34 -13.36 6.36 12.14
CA ILE A 34 -14.74 6.00 11.80
C ILE A 34 -15.09 4.63 12.38
N LYS A 35 -14.25 3.61 12.15
CA LYS A 35 -14.46 2.26 12.68
C LYS A 35 -14.58 2.24 14.20
N LYS A 36 -13.74 3.00 14.90
CA LYS A 36 -13.80 3.13 16.36
C LYS A 36 -15.12 3.75 16.82
N ARG A 37 -15.59 4.80 16.13
CA ARG A 37 -16.88 5.45 16.41
C ARG A 37 -18.07 4.51 16.18
N GLU A 38 -17.98 3.64 15.17
CA GLU A 38 -19.05 2.73 14.77
C GLU A 38 -18.96 1.34 15.44
N GLY A 39 -17.95 1.10 16.29
CA GLY A 39 -17.73 -0.21 16.92
C GLY A 39 -17.30 -1.32 15.94
N VAL A 40 -16.80 -0.95 14.77
CA VAL A 40 -16.33 -1.88 13.72
C VAL A 40 -14.89 -2.30 14.01
N LYS A 41 -14.58 -3.59 13.84
CA LYS A 41 -13.23 -4.12 14.02
C LYS A 41 -12.27 -3.57 12.97
N VAL A 42 -11.04 -3.26 13.38
CA VAL A 42 -9.98 -2.82 12.48
C VAL A 42 -9.63 -3.90 11.45
N PHE A 43 -9.45 -5.14 11.91
CA PHE A 43 -9.19 -6.27 11.04
C PHE A 43 -10.46 -6.69 10.28
N ASP A 44 -10.40 -6.60 8.95
CA ASP A 44 -11.44 -7.06 8.04
C ASP A 44 -10.82 -7.97 6.98
N LYS A 45 -10.96 -9.29 7.19
CA LYS A 45 -10.38 -10.32 6.31
C LYS A 45 -10.91 -10.22 4.88
N LYS A 46 -12.19 -9.88 4.69
CA LYS A 46 -12.80 -9.77 3.36
C LYS A 46 -12.19 -8.59 2.62
N ARG A 47 -12.17 -7.42 3.27
CA ARG A 47 -11.60 -6.21 2.67
C ARG A 47 -10.12 -6.36 2.33
N GLU A 48 -9.33 -6.96 3.21
CA GLU A 48 -7.91 -7.21 2.96
C GLU A 48 -7.68 -8.18 1.79
N GLY A 49 -8.51 -9.22 1.68
CA GLY A 49 -8.51 -10.12 0.53
C GLY A 49 -8.83 -9.40 -0.78
N ASP A 50 -9.81 -8.49 -0.76
CA ASP A 50 -10.19 -7.71 -1.94
C ASP A 50 -9.08 -6.73 -2.37
N VAL A 51 -8.39 -6.10 -1.40
CA VAL A 51 -7.20 -5.28 -1.69
C VAL A 51 -6.12 -6.14 -2.34
N MET A 52 -5.82 -7.31 -1.80
CA MET A 52 -4.78 -8.19 -2.33
C MET A 52 -5.06 -8.61 -3.78
N LYS A 53 -6.27 -9.09 -4.06
CA LYS A 53 -6.68 -9.45 -5.43
C LYS A 53 -6.57 -8.28 -6.41
N SER A 54 -6.97 -7.09 -5.96
CA SER A 54 -6.90 -5.89 -6.79
C SER A 54 -5.45 -5.56 -7.17
N VAL A 55 -4.51 -5.67 -6.23
CA VAL A 55 -3.11 -5.26 -6.46
C VAL A 55 -2.34 -6.32 -7.23
N GLU A 56 -2.66 -7.60 -7.05
CA GLU A 56 -2.18 -8.70 -7.89
C GLU A 56 -2.60 -8.50 -9.35
N GLY A 57 -3.87 -8.14 -9.58
CA GLY A 57 -4.38 -7.81 -10.91
C GLY A 57 -3.67 -6.62 -11.56
N LEU A 58 -3.34 -5.59 -10.78
CA LEU A 58 -2.57 -4.44 -11.27
C LEU A 58 -1.11 -4.81 -11.56
N ALA A 59 -0.47 -5.56 -10.65
CA ALA A 59 0.90 -6.01 -10.79
C ALA A 59 1.11 -6.84 -12.06
N LYS A 60 0.18 -7.76 -12.33
CA LYS A 60 0.20 -8.60 -13.54
C LYS A 60 0.20 -7.76 -14.82
N LYS A 61 -0.57 -6.67 -14.88
CA LYS A 61 -0.66 -5.78 -16.06
C LYS A 61 0.65 -5.04 -16.35
N VAL A 62 1.48 -4.82 -15.34
CA VAL A 62 2.75 -4.07 -15.46
C VAL A 62 3.97 -4.98 -15.35
N GLY A 63 3.78 -6.30 -15.39
CA GLY A 63 4.88 -7.28 -15.36
C GLY A 63 5.53 -7.48 -13.99
N ILE A 64 4.88 -7.08 -12.89
CA ILE A 64 5.34 -7.37 -11.53
C ILE A 64 4.86 -8.77 -11.13
N GLY A 65 5.76 -9.63 -10.68
CA GLY A 65 5.43 -10.97 -10.22
C GLY A 65 4.51 -10.97 -8.99
N GLU A 66 3.51 -11.86 -8.98
CA GLU A 66 2.47 -11.95 -7.95
C GLU A 66 3.07 -12.09 -6.54
N LYS A 67 4.07 -12.96 -6.36
CA LYS A 67 4.77 -13.15 -5.07
C LYS A 67 5.48 -11.89 -4.57
N VAL A 68 5.91 -11.00 -5.47
CA VAL A 68 6.61 -9.76 -5.10
C VAL A 68 5.59 -8.74 -4.59
N ILE A 69 4.52 -8.51 -5.34
CA ILE A 69 3.49 -7.55 -4.93
C ILE A 69 2.79 -8.01 -3.64
N GLU A 70 2.56 -9.31 -3.48
CA GLU A 70 1.96 -9.89 -2.27
C GLU A 70 2.80 -9.57 -1.03
N LYS A 71 4.12 -9.73 -1.09
CA LYS A 71 5.03 -9.41 0.03
C LYS A 71 4.98 -7.93 0.39
N ILE A 72 5.02 -7.04 -0.61
CA ILE A 72 4.95 -5.59 -0.39
C ILE A 72 3.62 -5.22 0.26
N TYR A 73 2.50 -5.71 -0.28
CA TYR A 73 1.18 -5.35 0.23
C TYR A 73 0.86 -5.97 1.58
N LYS A 74 1.43 -7.14 1.91
CA LYS A 74 1.35 -7.69 3.28
C LYS A 74 1.92 -6.72 4.31
N ILE A 75 3.08 -6.12 4.04
CA ILE A 75 3.69 -5.11 4.92
C ILE A 75 2.79 -3.88 5.03
N ILE A 76 2.30 -3.37 3.90
CA ILE A 76 1.41 -2.19 3.87
C ILE A 76 0.13 -2.45 4.66
N LEU A 77 -0.49 -3.63 4.53
CA LEU A 77 -1.72 -3.98 5.25
C LEU A 77 -1.48 -4.12 6.76
N VAL A 78 -0.37 -4.74 7.16
CA VAL A 78 0.04 -4.81 8.58
C VAL A 78 0.17 -3.42 9.18
N GLU A 79 0.89 -2.53 8.51
CA GLU A 79 1.11 -1.16 8.99
C GLU A 79 -0.18 -0.33 8.98
N SER A 80 -1.01 -0.51 7.95
CA SER A 80 -2.33 0.10 7.84
C SER A 80 -3.25 -0.28 9.00
N ARG A 81 -3.17 -1.51 9.53
CA ARG A 81 -3.94 -1.91 10.71
C ARG A 81 -3.46 -1.20 11.96
N LYS A 82 -2.15 -1.15 12.21
CA LYS A 82 -1.58 -0.46 13.38
C LYS A 82 -2.00 1.00 13.44
N ARG A 83 -2.08 1.67 12.28
CA ARG A 83 -2.52 3.07 12.17
C ARG A 83 -4.02 3.28 12.38
N GLN A 84 -4.84 2.26 12.18
CA GLN A 84 -6.28 2.34 12.42
C GLN A 84 -6.67 2.26 13.90
N GLY A 85 -5.75 1.79 14.77
CA GLY A 85 -6.00 1.60 16.20
C GLY A 85 -5.84 0.16 16.64
#